data_AF-A0AA89AF60-F1
#
_entry.id   AF-A0AA89AF60-F1
#
_cell.length_a   1.000
_cell.length_b   1.000
_cell.length_c   1.000
_cell.angle_alpha   90.00
_cell.angle_beta   90.00
_cell.angle_gamma   90.00
#
_symmetry.space_group_name_H-M   'P 1'
#
loop_
_entity.id
_entity.type
_entity.pdbx_description
1 polymer ?
#
loop_
_entity_poly.entity_id
_entity_poly.type
_entity_poly.pdbx_seq_one_letter_code
_entity_poly.pdbx_strand_id
1 'polypeptide(L)'
;MAASVGVLTIKALEDMFAPLLQNCAKLVKMKKIHAQIVIFSLSQINYLVTKMVDICDSNGKIQYASLLFNDLAEPNNFLYNAMIRAYTHSHRFLLAIDMYKQMLKVPKQTQAEEPIFPNKFTYPFVEEEKLLLEREERAEIVEKEKLILG
;
A
#
# COMPACT_ATOMS: atom_id res chain seq x y z
N MET A 1 -13.57 -40.78 -14.81
CA MET A 1 -13.67 -40.16 -13.46
C MET A 1 -12.28 -39.68 -13.05
N ALA A 2 -11.86 -38.51 -13.55
CA ALA A 2 -10.61 -37.86 -13.18
C ALA A 2 -10.63 -36.44 -13.78
N ALA A 3 -11.01 -35.43 -12.97
CA ALA A 3 -10.71 -34.00 -13.21
C ALA A 3 -11.26 -33.07 -12.08
N SER A 4 -11.61 -33.57 -10.90
CA SER A 4 -12.11 -32.72 -9.79
C SER A 4 -11.04 -32.34 -8.74
N VAL A 5 -9.76 -32.59 -9.03
CA VAL A 5 -8.64 -32.32 -8.08
C VAL A 5 -7.85 -31.06 -8.43
N GLY A 6 -8.02 -30.48 -9.63
CA GLY A 6 -7.22 -29.35 -10.11
C GLY A 6 -7.73 -27.95 -9.76
N VAL A 7 -8.89 -27.84 -9.10
CA VAL A 7 -9.53 -26.56 -8.79
C VAL A 7 -9.96 -26.54 -7.32
N LEU A 8 -8.99 -26.62 -6.40
CA LEU A 8 -9.09 -25.72 -5.25
C LEU A 8 -9.07 -24.33 -5.88
N THR A 9 -10.24 -23.70 -6.03
CA THR A 9 -10.34 -22.41 -6.72
C THR A 9 -9.34 -21.46 -6.06
N ILE A 10 -8.66 -20.63 -6.85
CA ILE A 10 -7.86 -19.50 -6.31
C ILE A 10 -8.68 -18.76 -5.24
N LYS A 11 -10.00 -18.68 -5.47
CA LYS A 11 -10.98 -18.17 -4.52
C LYS A 11 -11.03 -18.91 -3.18
N ALA A 12 -11.06 -20.24 -3.15
CA ALA A 12 -11.03 -21.02 -1.91
C ALA A 12 -9.74 -20.80 -1.10
N LEU A 13 -8.61 -20.59 -1.79
CA LEU A 13 -7.33 -20.30 -1.15
C LEU A 13 -7.26 -18.85 -0.64
N GLU A 14 -7.83 -17.88 -1.35
CA GLU A 14 -8.06 -16.52 -0.83
C GLU A 14 -8.90 -16.54 0.44
N ASP A 15 -10.01 -17.27 0.42
CA ASP A 15 -10.97 -17.35 1.53
C ASP A 15 -10.34 -18.01 2.78
N MET A 16 -9.28 -18.81 2.61
CA MET A 16 -8.51 -19.38 3.72
C MET A 16 -7.62 -18.32 4.42
N PHE A 17 -6.95 -17.45 3.66
CA PHE A 17 -6.00 -16.48 4.21
C PHE A 17 -6.62 -15.12 4.57
N ALA A 18 -7.69 -14.72 3.89
CA ALA A 18 -8.42 -13.48 4.15
C ALA A 18 -8.79 -13.29 5.65
N PRO A 19 -9.44 -14.23 6.34
CA PRO A 19 -9.80 -14.06 7.75
C PRO A 19 -8.59 -14.07 8.69
N LEU A 20 -7.51 -14.78 8.31
CA LEU A 20 -6.27 -14.81 9.10
C LEU A 20 -5.59 -13.44 9.09
N LEU A 21 -5.56 -12.78 7.92
CA LEU A 21 -5.04 -11.42 7.76
C LEU A 21 -5.96 -10.39 8.41
N GLN A 22 -7.28 -10.51 8.28
CA GLN A 22 -8.24 -9.59 8.89
C GLN A 22 -8.12 -9.54 10.41
N ASN A 23 -7.81 -10.68 11.04
CA ASN A 23 -7.58 -10.79 12.49
C ASN A 23 -6.09 -10.71 12.88
N CYS A 24 -5.26 -10.11 12.03
CA CYS A 24 -3.82 -9.97 12.26
C CYS A 24 -3.43 -8.52 12.55
N ALA A 25 -3.27 -8.19 13.83
CA ALA A 25 -2.78 -6.87 14.24
C ALA A 25 -1.25 -6.76 14.29
N LYS A 26 -0.54 -7.89 14.50
CA LYS A 26 0.91 -7.89 14.75
C LYS A 26 1.71 -8.33 13.53
N LEU A 27 2.73 -7.55 13.18
CA LEU A 27 3.63 -7.86 12.05
C LEU A 27 4.25 -9.26 12.13
N VAL A 28 4.63 -9.73 13.33
CA VAL A 28 5.24 -11.06 13.50
C VAL A 28 4.29 -12.18 13.05
N LYS A 29 3.00 -12.06 13.36
CA LYS A 29 1.97 -13.02 12.91
C LYS A 29 1.77 -12.90 11.40
N MET A 30 1.73 -11.67 10.87
CA MET A 30 1.59 -11.44 9.44
C MET A 30 2.74 -12.05 8.64
N LYS A 31 3.99 -11.92 9.08
CA LYS A 31 5.15 -12.54 8.40
C LYS A 31 5.06 -14.07 8.32
N LYS A 32 4.50 -14.72 9.36
CA LYS A 32 4.24 -16.17 9.32
C LYS A 32 3.17 -16.52 8.28
N ILE A 33 2.10 -15.73 8.21
CA ILE A 33 1.05 -15.87 7.20
C ILE A 33 1.63 -15.64 5.80
N HIS A 34 2.45 -14.59 5.61
CA HIS A 34 3.11 -14.30 4.35
C HIS A 34 4.01 -15.46 3.87
N ALA A 35 4.79 -16.07 4.77
CA ALA A 35 5.58 -17.25 4.43
C ALA A 35 4.71 -18.41 3.91
N GLN A 36 3.54 -18.64 4.49
CA GLN A 36 2.58 -19.63 3.99
C GLN A 36 2.01 -19.22 2.62
N ILE A 37 1.60 -17.96 2.46
CA ILE A 37 1.13 -17.42 1.17
C ILE A 37 2.15 -17.66 0.05
N VAL A 38 3.45 -17.47 0.33
CA VAL A 38 4.54 -17.76 -0.62
C VAL A 38 4.62 -19.25 -0.93
N ILE A 39 4.59 -20.13 0.08
CA ILE A 39 4.62 -21.58 -0.11
C ILE A 39 3.46 -22.07 -0.99
N PHE A 40 2.27 -21.48 -0.82
CA PHE A 40 1.09 -21.81 -1.63
C PHE A 40 1.04 -21.06 -2.97
N SER A 41 2.08 -20.30 -3.35
CA SER A 41 2.13 -19.52 -4.59
C SER A 41 1.01 -18.48 -4.75
N LEU A 42 0.59 -17.88 -3.63
CA LEU A 42 -0.50 -16.89 -3.56
C LEU A 42 0.02 -15.45 -3.41
N SER A 43 1.34 -15.23 -3.47
CA SER A 43 1.96 -13.90 -3.34
C SER A 43 1.58 -12.96 -4.49
N GLN A 44 1.09 -13.49 -5.61
CA GLN A 44 0.62 -12.70 -6.75
C GLN A 44 -0.85 -12.27 -6.67
N ILE A 45 -1.52 -12.50 -5.54
CA ILE A 45 -2.92 -12.12 -5.35
C ILE A 45 -3.00 -10.71 -4.75
N ASN A 46 -3.43 -9.74 -5.56
CA ASN A 46 -3.62 -8.34 -5.18
C ASN A 46 -4.38 -8.16 -3.87
N TYR A 47 -5.47 -8.90 -3.66
CA TYR A 47 -6.28 -8.80 -2.44
C TYR A 47 -5.46 -9.14 -1.18
N LEU A 48 -4.73 -10.26 -1.19
CA LEU A 48 -3.91 -10.69 -0.05
C LEU A 48 -2.75 -9.73 0.20
N VAL A 49 -2.09 -9.27 -0.86
CA VAL A 49 -1.00 -8.30 -0.77
C VAL A 49 -1.50 -6.96 -0.20
N THR A 50 -2.64 -6.47 -0.66
CA THR A 50 -3.27 -5.23 -0.16
C THR A 50 -3.54 -5.34 1.35
N LYS A 51 -4.09 -6.47 1.81
CA LYS A 51 -4.32 -6.71 3.25
C LYS A 51 -3.01 -6.74 4.05
N MET A 52 -1.94 -7.33 3.51
CA MET A 52 -0.64 -7.31 4.17
C MET A 52 -0.04 -5.89 4.22
N VAL A 53 -0.23 -5.07 3.17
CA VAL A 53 0.16 -3.65 3.16
C VAL A 53 -0.60 -2.86 4.23
N ASP A 54 -1.92 -3.06 4.37
CA ASP A 54 -2.72 -2.41 5.42
C ASP A 54 -2.20 -2.70 6.84
N ILE A 55 -1.78 -3.95 7.08
CA ILE A 55 -1.19 -4.35 8.36
C ILE A 55 0.17 -3.67 8.55
N CYS A 56 0.97 -3.55 7.49
CA CYS A 56 2.28 -2.88 7.54
C CYS A 56 2.13 -1.39 7.85
N ASP A 57 1.20 -0.71 7.17
CA ASP A 57 0.84 0.70 7.41
C ASP A 57 0.49 0.91 8.89
N SER A 58 -0.46 0.12 9.40
CA SER A 58 -0.91 0.18 10.81
C SER A 58 0.19 -0.10 11.84
N ASN A 59 1.29 -0.75 11.44
CA ASN A 59 2.44 -1.07 12.30
C ASN A 59 3.66 -0.16 12.04
N GLY A 60 3.55 0.84 11.15
CA GLY A 60 4.65 1.71 10.75
C GLY A 60 5.81 0.99 10.05
N LYS A 61 5.51 -0.08 9.30
CA LYS A 61 6.50 -0.95 8.62
C LYS A 61 6.48 -0.78 7.12
N ILE A 62 6.59 0.47 6.69
CA ILE A 62 6.50 0.86 5.29
C ILE A 62 7.52 0.15 4.39
N GLN A 63 8.74 -0.13 4.88
CA GLN A 63 9.75 -0.83 4.08
C GLN A 63 9.29 -2.25 3.69
N TYR A 64 8.53 -2.92 4.56
CA TYR A 64 8.01 -4.24 4.24
C TYR A 64 6.82 -4.16 3.28
N ALA A 65 5.98 -3.13 3.40
CA ALA A 65 4.94 -2.85 2.42
C ALA A 65 5.52 -2.59 1.02
N SER A 66 6.62 -1.84 0.92
CA SER A 66 7.33 -1.60 -0.34
C SER A 66 7.86 -2.89 -0.97
N LEU A 67 8.41 -3.82 -0.17
CA LEU A 67 8.84 -5.13 -0.67
C LEU A 67 7.67 -5.94 -1.22
N LEU A 68 6.56 -6.01 -0.47
CA LEU A 68 5.35 -6.70 -0.90
C LEU A 68 4.79 -6.14 -2.22
N PHE A 69 4.83 -4.82 -2.39
CA PHE A 69 4.41 -4.16 -3.63
C PHE A 69 5.34 -4.50 -4.80
N ASN A 70 6.66 -4.40 -4.59
CA ASN A 70 7.65 -4.62 -5.65
C ASN A 70 7.73 -6.08 -6.11
N ASP A 71 7.39 -7.03 -5.24
CA ASP A 71 7.33 -8.46 -5.56
C ASP A 71 6.09 -8.84 -6.39
N LEU A 72 5.08 -7.96 -6.48
CA LEU A 72 3.86 -8.20 -7.23
C LEU A 72 4.01 -7.73 -8.69
N ALA A 73 3.76 -8.62 -9.65
CA ALA A 73 3.94 -8.33 -11.07
C ALA A 73 2.92 -7.31 -11.63
N GLU A 74 1.66 -7.43 -11.24
CA GLU A 74 0.55 -6.63 -11.79
C GLU A 74 -0.30 -6.01 -10.65
N PRO A 75 0.18 -4.92 -10.02
CA PRO A 75 -0.56 -4.22 -8.99
C PRO A 75 -1.82 -3.54 -9.55
N ASN A 76 -2.95 -3.73 -8.85
CA ASN A 76 -4.22 -3.10 -9.16
C ASN A 76 -4.43 -1.79 -8.38
N ASN A 77 -5.55 -1.12 -8.66
CA ASN A 77 -5.95 0.13 -8.01
C ASN A 77 -5.95 0.10 -6.49
N PHE A 78 -6.46 -0.98 -5.91
CA PHE A 78 -6.58 -1.09 -4.47
C PHE A 78 -5.20 -1.12 -3.82
N LEU A 79 -4.26 -1.84 -4.41
CA LEU A 79 -2.89 -1.92 -3.91
C LEU A 79 -2.12 -0.60 -4.09
N TYR A 80 -2.25 0.06 -5.25
CA TYR A 80 -1.66 1.39 -5.45
C TYR A 80 -2.17 2.39 -4.40
N ASN A 81 -3.48 2.45 -4.19
CA ASN A 81 -4.10 3.34 -3.20
C ASN A 81 -3.63 3.01 -1.77
N ALA A 82 -3.51 1.72 -1.43
CA ALA A 82 -2.97 1.30 -0.13
C ALA A 82 -1.52 1.75 0.06
N MET A 83 -0.67 1.64 -0.96
CA MET A 83 0.73 2.09 -0.90
C MET A 83 0.85 3.62 -0.82
N ILE A 84 0.06 4.36 -1.60
CA ILE A 84 0.02 5.83 -1.52
C ILE A 84 -0.33 6.26 -0.08
N ARG A 85 -1.41 5.71 0.48
CA ARG A 85 -1.80 5.97 1.87
C ARG A 85 -0.70 5.61 2.87
N ALA A 86 -0.09 4.44 2.73
CA ALA A 86 0.96 3.99 3.66
C ALA A 86 2.21 4.88 3.61
N TYR A 87 2.60 5.36 2.42
CA TYR A 87 3.68 6.33 2.28
C TYR A 87 3.32 7.69 2.90
N THR A 88 2.09 8.16 2.70
CA THR A 88 1.59 9.41 3.31
C THR A 88 1.61 9.34 4.83
N HIS A 89 1.04 8.30 5.45
CA HIS A 89 1.05 8.12 6.90
C HIS A 89 2.48 8.03 7.47
N SER A 90 3.44 7.59 6.66
CA SER A 90 4.85 7.52 7.03
C SER A 90 5.65 8.79 6.68
N HIS A 91 4.98 9.89 6.30
CA HIS A 91 5.56 11.15 5.85
C HIS A 91 6.55 11.03 4.67
N ARG A 92 6.33 10.05 3.77
CA ARG A 92 7.14 9.80 2.57
C ARG A 92 6.45 10.33 1.31
N PHE A 93 6.13 11.62 1.30
CA PHE A 93 5.30 12.26 0.26
C PHE A 93 5.86 12.10 -1.16
N LEU A 94 7.18 12.23 -1.34
CA LEU A 94 7.81 12.03 -2.65
C LEU A 94 7.55 10.62 -3.21
N LEU A 95 7.62 9.59 -2.36
CA LEU A 95 7.30 8.22 -2.76
C LEU A 95 5.82 8.07 -3.06
N ALA A 96 4.92 8.70 -2.30
CA ALA A 96 3.49 8.70 -2.58
C ALA A 96 3.18 9.33 -3.96
N ILE A 97 3.81 10.46 -4.28
CA ILE A 97 3.71 11.13 -5.58
C ILE A 97 4.27 10.24 -6.70
N ASP A 98 5.41 9.58 -6.47
CA ASP A 98 6.00 8.69 -7.47
C ASP A 98 5.12 7.46 -7.73
N MET A 99 4.47 6.92 -6.70
CA MET A 99 3.47 5.85 -6.85
C MET A 99 2.28 6.31 -7.68
N TYR A 100 1.76 7.51 -7.41
CA TYR A 100 0.69 8.12 -8.20
C TYR A 100 1.09 8.30 -9.68
N LYS A 101 2.30 8.78 -9.94
CA LYS A 101 2.82 8.93 -11.31
C LYS A 101 3.00 7.59 -12.01
N GLN A 102 3.47 6.56 -11.30
CA GLN A 102 3.56 5.20 -11.83
C GLN A 102 2.18 4.67 -12.22
N MET A 103 1.21 4.84 -11.32
CA MET A 103 -0.18 4.47 -11.53
C MET A 103 -0.78 5.08 -12.81
N LEU A 104 -0.49 6.36 -13.10
CA LEU A 104 -0.95 7.04 -14.34
C LEU A 104 -0.27 6.55 -15.64
N LYS A 105 0.90 5.90 -15.55
CA LYS A 105 1.65 5.41 -16.70
C LYS A 105 1.28 3.98 -17.08
N VAL A 106 0.62 3.23 -16.19
CA VAL A 106 0.16 1.87 -16.48
C VAL A 106 -0.93 1.93 -17.56
N PRO A 107 -0.79 1.22 -18.70
CA PRO A 107 -1.83 1.13 -19.70
C PRO A 107 -3.13 0.65 -19.06
N LYS A 108 -4.26 1.29 -19.36
CA LYS A 108 -5.58 0.90 -18.83
C LYS A 108 -5.78 -0.60 -19.08
N GLN A 109 -5.76 -1.43 -18.04
CA GLN A 109 -6.05 -2.85 -18.22
C GLN A 109 -7.48 -2.98 -18.74
N THR A 110 -7.61 -3.50 -19.96
CA THR A 110 -8.88 -4.01 -20.49
C THR A 110 -9.26 -5.27 -19.73
N GLN A 111 -10.16 -5.14 -18.74
CA GLN A 111 -11.39 -5.93 -18.55
C GLN A 111 -11.94 -5.75 -17.12
N ALA A 112 -13.22 -5.36 -17.06
CA ALA A 112 -14.14 -5.40 -15.91
C ALA A 112 -13.85 -4.58 -14.63
N GLU A 113 -12.64 -4.09 -14.37
CA GLU A 113 -12.35 -3.23 -13.22
C GLU A 113 -12.12 -1.77 -13.64
N GLU A 114 -12.56 -0.82 -12.82
CA GLU A 114 -12.52 0.62 -13.14
C GLU A 114 -11.11 1.07 -13.56
N PRO A 115 -11.00 2.00 -14.54
CA PRO A 115 -9.71 2.50 -15.01
C PRO A 115 -8.84 2.93 -13.83
N ILE A 116 -7.55 2.63 -13.93
CA ILE A 116 -6.61 3.02 -12.89
C ILE A 116 -6.52 4.53 -12.82
N PHE A 117 -7.25 5.12 -11.88
CA PHE A 117 -7.37 6.57 -11.71
C PHE A 117 -7.34 6.93 -10.23
N PRO A 118 -6.71 8.06 -9.88
CA PRO A 118 -6.73 8.57 -8.51
C PRO A 118 -8.16 8.88 -8.08
N ASN A 119 -8.68 8.13 -7.13
CA ASN A 119 -10.01 8.35 -6.60
C ASN A 119 -9.99 9.43 -5.49
N LYS A 120 -11.17 9.75 -4.94
CA LYS A 120 -11.42 10.79 -3.92
C LYS A 120 -10.49 10.73 -2.70
N PHE A 121 -9.84 9.60 -2.43
CA PHE A 121 -8.83 9.48 -1.37
C PHE A 121 -7.53 10.19 -1.68
N THR A 122 -7.34 10.67 -2.92
CA THR A 122 -6.11 11.36 -3.36
C THR A 122 -6.08 12.85 -2.99
N TYR A 123 -7.25 13.47 -2.87
CA TYR A 123 -7.38 14.92 -2.65
C TYR A 123 -6.96 15.43 -1.26
N PRO A 124 -7.14 14.68 -0.15
CA PRO A 124 -6.57 15.06 1.15
C PRO A 124 -5.03 15.18 1.13
N PHE A 125 -4.35 14.51 0.18
CA PHE A 125 -2.89 14.50 0.11
C PHE A 125 -2.29 15.82 -0.37
N VAL A 126 -2.97 16.54 -1.27
CA VAL A 126 -2.52 17.86 -1.75
C VAL A 126 -2.68 18.92 -0.65
N GLU A 127 -3.71 18.78 0.19
CA GLU A 127 -3.94 19.68 1.31
C GLU A 127 -2.96 19.42 2.47
N GLU A 128 -2.63 18.16 2.75
CA GLU A 128 -1.69 17.81 3.83
C GLU A 128 -0.23 18.16 3.49
N GLU A 129 0.19 17.98 2.23
CA GLU A 129 1.50 18.43 1.72
C GLU A 129 1.63 19.96 1.82
N LYS A 130 0.60 20.71 1.41
CA LYS A 130 0.56 22.17 1.55
C LYS A 130 0.70 22.61 3.02
N LEU A 131 0.01 21.93 3.93
CA LEU A 131 0.07 22.22 5.36
C LEU A 131 1.45 21.95 5.97
N LEU A 132 2.19 20.97 5.44
CA LEU A 132 3.54 20.65 5.90
C LEU A 132 4.58 21.65 5.39
N LEU A 133 4.48 22.05 4.12
CA LEU A 133 5.33 23.12 3.56
C LEU A 133 5.13 24.43 4.34
N GLU A 134 3.89 24.79 4.65
CA GLU A 134 3.58 25.98 5.46
C GLU A 134 4.07 25.88 6.93
N ARG A 135 4.30 24.67 7.44
CA ARG A 135 4.85 24.45 8.79
C ARG A 135 6.38 24.53 8.78
N GLU A 136 7.03 24.00 7.75
CA GLU A 136 8.48 24.07 7.57
C GLU A 136 8.95 25.52 7.33
N GLU A 137 8.27 26.28 6.45
CA GLU A 137 8.56 27.70 6.25
C GLU A 137 8.42 28.52 7.54
N ARG A 138 7.36 28.25 8.33
CA ARG A 138 7.16 28.90 9.63
C ARG A 138 8.26 28.55 10.64
N ALA A 139 8.72 27.29 10.67
CA ALA A 139 9.79 26.86 11.56
C ALA A 139 11.12 27.57 11.22
N GLU A 140 11.44 27.70 9.94
CA GLU A 140 12.66 28.37 9.48
C GLU A 140 12.66 29.89 9.77
N ILE A 141 11.49 30.54 9.68
CA ILE A 141 11.33 31.94 10.07
C ILE A 141 11.57 32.12 11.58
N VAL A 142 10.97 31.27 12.41
CA VAL A 142 11.14 31.32 13.88
C VAL A 142 12.60 31.08 14.29
N GLU A 143 13.31 30.21 13.58
CA GLU A 143 14.73 29.94 13.84
C GLU A 143 15.61 31.14 13.46
N LYS A 144 15.33 31.81 12.32
CA LYS A 144 15.99 33.05 11.92
C LYS A 144 15.72 34.20 12.90
N GLU A 145 14.49 34.35 13.40
CA GLU A 145 14.16 35.38 14.40
C GLU A 145 14.88 35.13 15.73
N LYS A 146 15.01 33.88 16.18
CA LYS A 146 15.78 33.54 17.40
C LYS A 146 17.28 33.87 17.26
N LEU A 147 17.85 33.72 16.06
CA LEU A 147 19.24 34.07 15.75
C LEU A 147 19.47 35.59 15.68
N ILE A 148 18.45 36.38 15.37
CA ILE A 148 18.54 37.85 15.29
C ILE A 148 18.35 38.50 16.67
N LEU A 149 17.57 37.86 17.55
CA LEU A 149 17.20 38.38 18.87
C LEU A 149 18.05 37.85 20.04
N GLY A 150 19.03 36.99 19.77
CA GLY A 150 20.02 36.48 20.74
C GLY A 150 21.41 37.04 20.47
#